data_AF-A0A0B7IEP1-F1
#
_entry.id   AF-A0A0B7IEP1-F1
#
_cell.length_a   1.000
_cell.length_b   1.000
_cell.length_c   1.000
_cell.angle_alpha   90.00
_cell.angle_beta   90.00
_cell.angle_gamma   90.00
#
_symmetry.space_group_name_H-M   'P 1'
#
loop_
_entity.id
_entity.type
_entity.pdbx_description
1 polymer ?
#
loop_
_entity_poly.entity_id
_entity_poly.type
_entity_poly.pdbx_seq_one_letter_code
_entity_poly.pdbx_strand_id
1 'polypeptide(L)' 'MKNAKMNKKYLFAVIGFLGGVIFYLFDVMVSNSEFSSVAPTLSELLRNVDYVVLFLYGIIGFITLYILITTLNKLIK' A
#
# COMPACT_ATOMS: atom_id res chain seq x y z
N MET A 1 14.76 21.16 -14.71
CA MET A 1 14.71 20.01 -13.77
C MET A 1 15.24 18.79 -14.49
N LYS A 2 16.43 18.30 -14.10
CA LYS A 2 17.09 17.15 -14.73
C LYS A 2 16.27 15.91 -14.37
N ASN A 3 15.65 15.25 -15.35
CA ASN A 3 14.86 14.03 -15.14
C ASN A 3 15.69 13.02 -14.34
N ALA A 4 15.39 12.90 -13.05
CA ALA A 4 15.95 11.88 -12.19
C ALA A 4 15.40 10.54 -12.72
N LYS A 5 16.20 9.87 -13.55
CA LYS A 5 15.92 8.52 -14.03
C LYS A 5 15.90 7.62 -12.78
N MET A 6 14.73 7.49 -12.16
CA MET A 6 14.55 6.62 -11.01
C MET A 6 14.93 5.21 -11.46
N ASN A 7 15.93 4.62 -10.80
CA ASN A 7 16.36 3.28 -11.11
C ASN A 7 15.18 2.32 -10.86
N LYS A 8 14.88 1.46 -11.84
CA LYS A 8 13.69 0.60 -11.87
C LYS A 8 13.48 -0.19 -10.58
N LYS A 9 14.57 -0.57 -9.88
CA LYS A 9 14.50 -1.24 -8.58
C LYS A 9 13.80 -0.40 -7.50
N TYR A 10 14.11 0.90 -7.43
CA TYR A 10 13.46 1.81 -6.49
C TYR A 10 12.02 2.11 -6.89
N LEU A 11 11.71 2.12 -8.19
CA LEU A 11 10.32 2.25 -8.66
C LEU A 11 9.47 1.08 -8.14
N PHE A 12 9.92 -0.16 -8.30
CA PHE A 12 9.19 -1.32 -7.76
C PHE A 12 9.08 -1.28 -6.24
N ALA A 13 10.13 -0.84 -5.55
CA ALA A 13 10.08 -0.69 -4.10
C ALA A 13 8.96 0.27 -3.65
N VAL A 14 8.90 1.44 -4.30
CA VAL A 14 7.89 2.47 -4.04
C VAL A 14 6.48 1.96 -4.38
N ILE A 15 6.32 1.27 -5.51
CA ILE A 15 5.01 0.71 -5.91
C ILE A 15 4.52 -0.32 -4.89
N GLY A 16 5.38 -1.23 -4.44
CA GLY A 16 5.01 -2.23 -3.45
C GLY A 16 4.62 -1.61 -2.12
N PHE A 17 5.40 -0.62 -1.67
CA PHE A 17 5.10 0.12 -0.46
C PHE A 17 3.77 0.87 -0.54
N LEU A 18 3.56 1.64 -1.61
CA LEU A 18 2.30 2.37 -1.83
C LEU A 18 1.11 1.43 -1.96
N GLY A 19 1.28 0.27 -2.60
CA GLY A 19 0.25 -0.76 -2.65
C GLY A 19 -0.18 -1.20 -1.26
N GLY A 20 0.77 -1.51 -0.38
CA GLY A 20 0.49 -1.89 1.01
C GLY A 20 -0.23 -0.77 1.79
N VAL A 21 0.22 0.47 1.65
CA VAL A 21 -0.41 1.65 2.26
C VAL A 21 -1.87 1.79 1.78
N ILE A 22 -2.13 1.66 0.48
CA ILE A 22 -3.48 1.75 -0.08
C ILE A 22 -4.36 0.62 0.48
N PHE A 23 -3.85 -0.61 0.57
CA PHE A 23 -4.59 -1.73 1.14
C PHE A 23 -5.01 -1.48 2.59
N TYR A 24 -4.11 -0.95 3.42
CA TYR A 24 -4.45 -0.60 4.79
C TYR A 24 -5.53 0.49 4.86
N LEU A 25 -5.42 1.53 4.02
CA LEU A 25 -6.43 2.57 3.98
C LEU A 25 -7.80 2.00 3.58
N PHE A 26 -7.86 1.08 2.62
CA PHE A 26 -9.09 0.37 2.28
C PHE A 26 -9.63 -0.44 3.46
N ASP A 27 -8.78 -1.17 4.16
CA ASP A 27 -9.17 -1.97 5.33
C ASP A 27 -9.79 -1.10 6.43
N VAL A 28 -9.16 0.03 6.73
CA VAL A 28 -9.68 1.03 7.68
C VAL A 28 -11.00 1.63 7.20
N MET A 29 -11.10 1.98 5.92
CA MET A 29 -12.34 2.53 5.35
C MET A 29 -13.49 1.52 5.41
N VAL A 30 -13.23 0.25 5.09
CA VAL A 30 -14.23 -0.82 5.17
C VAL A 30 -14.65 -1.02 6.63
N SER A 31 -13.70 -1.18 7.54
CA SER A 31 -14.00 -1.35 8.97
C SER A 31 -14.82 -0.18 9.52
N ASN A 32 -14.43 1.06 9.24
CA ASN A 32 -15.19 2.22 9.69
C ASN A 32 -16.56 2.36 9.01
N SER A 33 -16.72 1.88 7.76
CA SER A 33 -18.01 1.90 7.05
C SER A 33 -19.02 0.95 7.67
N GLU A 34 -18.59 -0.15 8.30
CA GLU A 34 -19.48 -1.11 8.98
C GLU A 34 -20.16 -0.50 10.23
N PHE A 35 -19.51 0.47 10.86
CA PHE A 35 -20.00 1.13 12.07
C PHE A 35 -20.59 2.53 11.82
N SER A 36 -20.56 3.02 10.58
CA SER A 36 -20.94 4.39 10.25
C SER A 36 -22.26 4.49 9.46
N SER A 37 -22.83 5.70 9.42
CA SER A 37 -24.08 6.03 8.75
C SER A 37 -24.06 5.75 7.25
N VAL A 38 -25.25 5.61 6.63
CA VAL A 38 -25.49 5.22 5.21
C VAL A 38 -24.73 6.08 4.16
N ALA A 39 -24.17 7.23 4.55
CA ALA A 39 -23.28 8.04 3.72
C ALA A 39 -22.14 8.63 4.59
N PRO A 40 -21.10 7.85 4.90
CA PRO A 40 -20.03 8.31 5.77
C PRO A 40 -19.10 9.26 5.01
N THR A 41 -18.65 10.31 5.70
CA THR A 41 -17.68 11.26 5.15
C THR A 41 -16.26 10.65 5.11
N LEU A 42 -15.37 11.16 4.25
CA LEU A 42 -13.98 10.68 4.18
C LEU A 42 -13.25 10.77 5.53
N SER A 43 -13.53 11.81 6.33
CA SER A 43 -12.97 11.96 7.67
C SER A 43 -13.46 10.90 8.65
N GLU A 44 -14.69 10.40 8.48
CA GLU A 44 -15.22 9.30 9.29
C GLU A 44 -14.65 7.95 8.84
N LEU A 45 -14.48 7.76 7.53
CA LEU A 45 -13.92 6.54 6.96
C LEU A 45 -12.43 6.37 7.27
N LEU A 46 -11.68 7.47 7.38
CA LEU A 46 -10.26 7.46 7.75
C LEU A 46 -10.03 7.74 9.24
N ARG A 47 -11.09 7.68 10.06
CA ARG A 47 -10.96 7.81 11.50
C ARG A 47 -10.17 6.62 12.04
N ASN A 48 -9.32 6.82 13.04
CA ASN A 48 -8.52 5.77 13.66
C ASN A 48 -7.43 5.13 12.76
N VAL A 49 -6.95 5.82 11.73
CA VAL A 49 -5.72 5.41 11.03
C VAL A 49 -4.55 5.39 12.01
N ASP A 50 -3.95 4.22 12.19
CA ASP A 50 -2.72 4.03 12.96
C ASP A 50 -1.52 4.10 12.02
N TYR A 51 -0.67 5.12 12.21
CA TYR A 51 0.52 5.34 11.37
C TYR A 51 1.58 4.24 11.50
N VAL A 52 1.65 3.55 12.64
CA VAL A 52 2.56 2.41 12.82
C VAL A 52 2.07 1.24 11.99
N VAL A 53 0.76 0.93 12.05
CA VAL A 53 0.18 -0.17 11.27
C VAL A 53 0.21 0.15 9.77
N LEU A 54 -0.09 1.40 9.39
CA LEU A 54 0.06 1.90 8.02
C LEU A 54 1.47 1.66 7.47
N PHE A 55 2.49 1.99 8.26
CA PHE A 55 3.89 1.78 7.88
C PHE A 55 4.23 0.30 7.74
N LEU A 56 3.75 -0.55 8.66
CA LEU A 56 3.93 -2.00 8.59
C LEU A 56 3.30 -2.60 7.34
N TYR A 57 2.07 -2.19 6.99
CA TYR A 57 1.42 -2.61 5.75
C TYR A 57 2.21 -2.17 4.51
N GLY A 58 2.77 -0.97 4.51
CA GLY A 58 3.70 -0.53 3.47
C GLY A 58 4.92 -1.45 3.34
N ILE A 59 5.56 -1.82 4.45
CA ILE A 59 6.70 -2.77 4.43
C ILE A 59 6.26 -4.14 3.90
N ILE A 60 5.10 -4.65 4.32
CA ILE A 60 4.55 -5.93 3.84
C ILE A 60 4.31 -5.88 2.33
N GLY A 61 3.71 -4.81 1.82
CA GLY A 61 3.50 -4.61 0.38
C GLY A 61 4.81 -4.56 -0.41
N PHE A 62 5.84 -3.88 0.14
CA PHE A 62 7.18 -3.87 -0.44
C PHE A 62 7.77 -5.29 -0.55
N ILE A 63 7.76 -6.05 0.54
CA ILE A 63 8.30 -7.42 0.60
C ILE A 63 7.53 -8.34 -0.36
N THR A 64 6.20 -8.25 -0.35
CA THR A 64 5.33 -9.09 -1.19
C THR A 64 5.61 -8.87 -2.66
N LEU A 65 5.70 -7.62 -3.10
CA LEU A 65 6.00 -7.30 -4.48
C LEU A 65 7.42 -7.72 -4.88
N TYR A 66 8.39 -7.60 -3.97
CA TYR A 66 9.74 -8.09 -4.20
C TYR A 66 9.79 -9.60 -4.42
N ILE A 67 9.10 -10.37 -3.57
CA ILE A 67 9.00 -11.83 -3.70
C ILE A 67 8.30 -12.21 -5.01
N LEU A 68 7.21 -11.52 -5.35
CA LEU A 68 6.45 -11.75 -6.58
C LEU A 68 7.34 -11.55 -7.81
N ILE A 69 8.03 -10.42 -7.91
CA ILE A 69 8.94 -10.11 -9.03
C ILE A 69 10.07 -11.13 -9.11
N THR A 70 10.67 -11.48 -7.97
CA THR A 70 11.77 -12.46 -7.93
C THR A 70 11.31 -13.84 -8.38
N THR A 71 10.12 -14.27 -7.93
CA THR A 71 9.53 -15.56 -8.31
C THR A 71 9.17 -15.58 -9.80
N LEU A 72 8.51 -14.53 -10.30
CA LEU A 72 8.16 -14.41 -11.72
C LEU A 72 9.39 -14.44 -12.62
N ASN A 73 10.45 -13.70 -12.24
CA ASN A 73 11.71 -13.71 -13.01
C ASN A 73 12.39 -15.08 -13.02
N LYS A 74 12.20 -15.90 -11.96
CA LYS A 74 12.74 -17.26 -11.89
C LYS A 74 11.89 -18.28 -12.65
N LEU A 75 10.60 -18.00 -12.86
CA LEU A 75 9.69 -18.86 -13.64
C LEU A 75 9.76 -18.59 -15.15
N ILE A 76 10.03 -17.34 -15.53
CA ILE A 76 10.12 -16.91 -16.93
C ILE A 76 11.49 -17.25 -17.54
N LYS A 77 12.52 -17.45 -16.72
CA LYS A 77 13.91 -17.66 -17.12
C LYS A 77 14.35 -19.09 -16.84
#